data_AF-A0A7M2XW52-F1
#
_entry.id   AF-A0A7M2XW52-F1
#
_cell.length_a   1.000
_cell.length_b   1.000
_cell.length_c   1.000
_cell.angle_alpha   90.00
_cell.angle_beta   90.00
_cell.angle_gamma   90.00
#
_symmetry.space_group_name_H-M   'P 1'
#
loop_
_entity.id
_entity.type
_entity.pdbx_description
1 polymer ?
#
loop_
_entity_poly.entity_id
_entity_poly.type
_entity_poly.pdbx_seq_one_letter_code
_entity_poly.pdbx_strand_id
1 'polypeptide(L)'
;MGEPWVDRERLADAADLFAEKVDVLLDRVVDSAIGPARAHSADQLRDDSEARLLTRIAIAHRAGVDPVLDVQRALRVGMTWEQIGDATGIGASPARTRWSTDQPVEGTSDNRSRRRRSVDDQQMSMW
;
A
#
# COMPACT_ATOMS: atom_id res chain seq x y z
N MET A 1 38.57 15.24 8.75
CA MET A 1 37.91 14.51 7.64
C MET A 1 36.75 13.76 8.27
N GLY A 2 35.57 14.39 8.34
CA GLY A 2 34.37 13.76 8.89
C GLY A 2 33.88 12.69 7.93
N GLU A 3 33.51 11.52 8.45
CA GLU A 3 33.11 10.39 7.62
C GLU A 3 31.90 10.74 6.75
N PRO A 4 31.83 10.26 5.49
CA PRO A 4 30.77 10.61 4.54
C PRO A 4 29.38 10.07 4.91
N TRP A 5 29.27 9.34 6.03
CA TRP A 5 28.07 8.64 6.51
C TRP A 5 27.58 9.15 7.87
N VAL A 6 28.14 10.27 8.38
CA VAL A 6 28.00 10.75 9.77
C VAL A 6 26.59 11.11 10.19
N ASP A 7 25.62 11.20 9.30
CA ASP A 7 24.22 11.23 9.74
C ASP A 7 23.41 10.29 8.85
N ARG A 8 23.40 9.00 9.22
CA ARG A 8 22.43 8.02 8.71
C ARG A 8 21.01 8.59 8.73
N GLU A 9 20.71 9.42 9.72
CA GLU A 9 19.49 10.21 9.84
C GLU A 9 19.33 11.22 8.69
N ARG A 10 20.32 12.05 8.39
CA ARG A 10 20.26 12.97 7.24
C ARG A 10 20.13 12.26 5.89
N LEU A 11 20.75 11.08 5.74
CA LEU A 11 20.57 10.28 4.53
C LEU A 11 19.14 9.72 4.44
N ALA A 12 18.56 9.29 5.56
CA ALA A 12 17.17 8.88 5.63
C ALA A 12 16.23 10.05 5.29
N ASP A 13 16.45 11.22 5.87
CA ASP A 13 15.69 12.44 5.57
C ASP A 13 15.77 12.81 4.08
N ALA A 14 16.97 12.69 3.48
CA ALA A 14 17.17 12.94 2.06
C ALA A 14 16.45 11.90 1.18
N ALA A 15 16.43 10.62 1.59
CA ALA A 15 15.70 9.57 0.91
C ALA A 15 14.18 9.78 1.00
N ASP A 16 13.67 10.21 2.15
CA ASP A 16 12.25 10.53 2.35
C ASP A 16 11.84 11.73 1.50
N LEU A 17 12.64 12.79 1.46
CA LEU A 17 12.41 13.94 0.59
C LEU A 17 12.43 13.54 -0.89
N PHE A 18 13.35 12.66 -1.28
CA PHE A 18 13.42 12.15 -2.64
C PHE A 18 12.18 11.33 -2.99
N ALA A 19 11.74 10.43 -2.10
CA ALA A 19 10.52 9.65 -2.27
C ALA A 19 9.29 10.55 -2.43
N GLU A 20 9.15 11.60 -1.61
CA GLU A 20 8.08 12.59 -1.74
C GLU A 20 8.09 13.28 -3.11
N LYS A 21 9.28 13.60 -3.65
CA LYS A 21 9.36 14.23 -4.98
C LYS A 21 9.07 13.26 -6.10
N VAL A 22 9.48 12.00 -6.01
CA VAL A 22 9.07 10.97 -6.95
C VAL A 22 7.54 10.82 -6.93
N ASP A 23 6.92 10.83 -5.75
CA ASP A 23 5.46 10.72 -5.62
C ASP A 23 4.72 11.87 -6.30
N VAL A 24 5.16 13.10 -6.11
CA VAL A 24 4.57 14.29 -6.77
C VAL A 24 4.79 14.24 -8.29
N LEU A 25 5.96 13.80 -8.73
CA LEU A 25 6.23 13.66 -10.17
C LEU A 25 5.36 12.57 -10.80
N LEU A 26 5.13 11.45 -10.11
CA LEU A 26 4.23 10.40 -10.57
C LEU A 26 2.80 10.92 -10.74
N ASP A 27 2.26 11.66 -9.77
CA ASP A 27 0.92 12.27 -9.91
C ASP A 27 0.83 13.19 -11.12
N ARG A 28 1.86 14.01 -11.35
CA ARG A 28 1.90 14.90 -12.51
C ARG A 28 1.98 14.13 -13.83
N VAL A 29 2.72 13.03 -13.89
CA VAL A 29 2.79 12.19 -15.09
C VAL A 29 1.44 11.51 -15.34
N VAL A 30 0.77 11.03 -14.30
CA VAL A 30 -0.59 10.48 -14.40
C VAL A 30 -1.56 11.54 -14.93
N ASP A 31 -1.57 12.74 -14.37
CA ASP A 31 -2.37 13.87 -14.86
C ASP A 31 -2.11 14.18 -16.34
N SER A 32 -0.85 14.09 -16.77
CA SER A 32 -0.49 14.28 -18.18
C SER A 32 -0.96 13.14 -19.08
N ALA A 33 -1.05 11.91 -18.56
CA ALA A 33 -1.38 10.72 -19.34
C ALA A 33 -2.89 10.58 -19.58
N ILE A 34 -3.71 10.84 -18.55
CA ILE A 34 -5.17 10.64 -18.61
C ILE A 34 -5.96 11.95 -18.57
N GLY A 35 -5.28 13.09 -18.39
CA GLY A 35 -5.90 14.40 -18.25
C GLY A 35 -6.38 14.69 -16.83
N PRO A 36 -6.93 15.90 -16.57
CA PRO A 36 -7.49 16.25 -15.27
C PRO A 36 -8.75 15.42 -14.97
N ALA A 37 -9.04 15.18 -13.69
CA ALA A 37 -10.28 14.51 -13.28
C ALA A 37 -11.50 15.31 -13.74
N ARG A 38 -12.48 14.65 -14.34
CA ARG A 38 -13.69 15.29 -14.91
C ARG A 38 -14.96 14.59 -14.45
N ALA A 39 -14.94 14.02 -13.26
CA ALA A 39 -16.09 13.34 -12.73
C ALA A 39 -17.21 14.32 -12.31
N HIS A 40 -18.44 14.02 -12.73
CA HIS A 40 -19.65 14.78 -12.40
C HIS A 40 -20.60 13.97 -11.50
N SER A 41 -20.19 12.77 -11.07
CA SER A 41 -20.96 11.87 -10.20
C SER A 41 -20.03 11.03 -9.31
N ALA A 42 -20.58 10.42 -8.26
CA ALA A 42 -19.83 9.57 -7.34
C ALA A 42 -19.24 8.34 -8.04
N ASP A 43 -19.97 7.71 -8.96
CA ASP A 43 -19.50 6.56 -9.71
C ASP A 43 -18.34 6.96 -10.64
N GLN A 44 -18.47 8.09 -11.36
CA GLN A 44 -17.38 8.61 -12.19
C GLN A 44 -16.14 8.99 -11.37
N LEU A 45 -16.32 9.50 -10.14
CA LEU A 45 -15.19 9.81 -9.25
C LEU A 45 -14.44 8.54 -8.86
N ARG A 46 -15.18 7.46 -8.61
CA ARG A 46 -14.61 6.15 -8.31
C ARG A 46 -13.86 5.61 -9.50
N ASP A 47 -14.48 5.57 -10.67
CA ASP A 47 -13.86 5.07 -11.91
C ASP A 47 -12.60 5.87 -12.27
N ASP A 48 -12.65 7.22 -12.18
CA ASP A 48 -11.47 8.08 -12.40
C ASP A 48 -10.35 7.77 -11.41
N SER A 49 -10.69 7.56 -10.13
CA SER A 49 -9.71 7.22 -9.09
C SER A 49 -9.09 5.85 -9.33
N GLU A 50 -9.90 4.89 -9.78
CA GLU A 50 -9.44 3.54 -10.10
C GLU A 50 -8.50 3.55 -11.32
N ALA A 51 -8.88 4.24 -12.39
CA ALA A 51 -8.06 4.42 -13.59
C ALA A 51 -6.72 5.14 -13.27
N ARG A 52 -6.76 6.17 -12.42
CA ARG A 52 -5.57 6.89 -11.94
C ARG A 52 -4.60 5.99 -11.22
N LEU A 53 -5.11 5.18 -10.30
CA LEU A 53 -4.28 4.33 -9.47
C LEU A 53 -3.63 3.22 -10.29
N LEU A 54 -4.35 2.58 -11.22
CA LEU A 54 -3.76 1.61 -12.15
C LEU A 54 -2.72 2.24 -13.08
N THR A 55 -2.98 3.46 -13.57
CA THR A 55 -2.02 4.22 -14.40
C THR A 55 -0.74 4.53 -13.62
N ARG A 56 -0.86 4.95 -12.36
CA ARG A 56 0.27 5.21 -11.47
C ARG A 56 1.12 3.95 -11.24
N ILE A 57 0.49 2.82 -10.95
CA ILE A 57 1.14 1.51 -10.80
C ILE A 57 1.89 1.12 -12.08
N ALA A 58 1.26 1.29 -13.25
CA ALA A 58 1.86 0.96 -14.54
C ALA A 58 3.12 1.80 -14.85
N ILE A 59 3.04 3.12 -14.60
CA ILE A 59 4.15 4.04 -14.81
C ILE A 59 5.31 3.72 -13.86
N ALA A 60 5.03 3.57 -12.56
CA ALA A 60 6.04 3.26 -11.56
C ALA A 60 6.77 1.95 -11.91
N HIS A 61 6.02 0.88 -12.22
CA HIS A 61 6.59 -0.40 -12.66
C HIS A 61 7.50 -0.23 -13.89
N ARG A 62 7.04 0.50 -14.91
CA ARG A 62 7.82 0.74 -16.14
C ARG A 62 9.06 1.61 -15.90
N ALA A 63 9.01 2.49 -14.91
CA ALA A 63 10.12 3.34 -14.50
C ALA A 63 11.12 2.63 -13.55
N GLY A 64 10.84 1.38 -13.14
CA GLY A 64 11.65 0.66 -12.17
C GLY A 64 11.49 1.15 -10.73
N VAL A 65 10.46 1.97 -10.46
CA VAL A 65 10.06 2.40 -9.11
C VAL A 65 9.12 1.34 -8.54
N ASP A 66 9.32 0.92 -7.29
CA ASP A 66 8.47 -0.09 -6.67
C ASP A 66 7.07 0.47 -6.33
N PRO A 67 5.98 -0.01 -6.96
CA PRO A 67 4.63 0.52 -6.74
C PRO A 67 3.92 -0.10 -5.52
N VAL A 68 4.63 -0.72 -4.58
CA VAL A 68 4.04 -1.54 -3.50
C VAL A 68 2.95 -0.81 -2.70
N LEU A 69 3.13 0.49 -2.40
CA LEU A 69 2.14 1.28 -1.68
C LEU A 69 0.88 1.51 -2.50
N ASP A 70 1.01 1.78 -3.79
CA ASP A 70 -0.13 1.99 -4.69
C ASP A 70 -0.85 0.67 -4.97
N VAL A 71 -0.14 -0.45 -5.06
CA VAL A 71 -0.72 -1.80 -5.12
C VAL A 71 -1.53 -2.10 -3.85
N GLN A 72 -1.01 -1.78 -2.66
CA GLN A 72 -1.76 -1.96 -1.41
C GLN A 72 -3.01 -1.07 -1.36
N ARG A 73 -2.92 0.17 -1.85
CA ARG A 73 -4.09 1.07 -1.96
C ARG A 73 -5.13 0.49 -2.93
N ALA A 74 -4.70 -0.03 -4.08
CA ALA A 74 -5.55 -0.64 -5.10
C ALA A 74 -6.36 -1.81 -4.53
N LEU A 75 -5.70 -2.72 -3.82
CA LEU A 75 -6.36 -3.85 -3.17
C LEU A 75 -7.35 -3.38 -2.09
N ARG A 76 -7.01 -2.33 -1.32
CA ARG A 76 -7.89 -1.79 -0.28
C ARG A 76 -9.19 -1.22 -0.84
N VAL A 77 -9.16 -0.65 -2.04
CA VAL A 77 -10.37 -0.13 -2.72
C VAL A 77 -11.12 -1.19 -3.54
N GLY A 78 -10.66 -2.45 -3.49
CA GLY A 78 -11.34 -3.60 -4.08
C GLY A 78 -10.86 -4.00 -5.47
N MET A 79 -9.76 -3.41 -5.96
CA MET A 79 -9.15 -3.88 -7.21
C MET A 79 -8.59 -5.28 -7.07
N THR A 80 -8.62 -6.03 -8.17
CA THR A 80 -8.14 -7.40 -8.24
C THR A 80 -6.69 -7.46 -8.71
N TRP A 81 -6.04 -8.58 -8.40
CA TRP A 81 -4.72 -8.89 -8.96
C TRP A 81 -4.71 -8.96 -10.49
N GLU A 82 -5.83 -9.29 -11.12
CA GLU A 82 -5.99 -9.28 -12.58
C GLU A 82 -5.85 -7.86 -13.13
N GLN A 83 -6.62 -6.90 -12.60
CA GLN A 83 -6.50 -5.50 -12.99
C GLN A 83 -5.09 -4.93 -12.80
N ILE A 84 -4.44 -5.27 -11.68
CA ILE A 84 -3.07 -4.83 -11.36
C ILE A 84 -2.05 -5.48 -12.31
N GLY A 85 -2.20 -6.79 -12.58
CA GLY A 85 -1.36 -7.55 -13.48
C GLY A 85 -1.46 -7.11 -14.93
N ASP A 86 -2.67 -6.76 -15.37
CA ASP A 86 -2.94 -6.24 -16.71
C ASP A 86 -2.35 -4.84 -16.89
N ALA A 87 -2.53 -3.95 -15.91
CA ALA A 87 -1.96 -2.60 -15.94
C ALA A 87 -0.42 -2.62 -16.05
N THR A 88 0.22 -3.63 -15.48
CA THR A 88 1.69 -3.76 -15.44
C THR A 88 2.25 -4.66 -16.54
N GLY A 89 1.39 -5.42 -17.25
CA GLY A 89 1.77 -6.34 -18.31
C GLY A 89 2.49 -7.62 -17.83
N ILE A 90 2.49 -7.90 -16.52
CA ILE A 90 3.13 -9.10 -15.95
C ILE A 90 2.11 -10.18 -15.58
N GLY A 91 0.81 -9.88 -15.66
CA GLY A 91 -0.27 -10.80 -15.32
C GLY A 91 -0.52 -10.96 -13.81
N ALA A 92 -1.67 -11.55 -13.48
CA ALA A 92 -2.20 -11.59 -12.11
C ALA A 92 -1.32 -12.38 -11.13
N SER A 93 -0.89 -13.60 -11.51
CA SER A 93 -0.10 -14.46 -10.62
C SER A 93 1.28 -13.86 -10.31
N PRO A 94 2.05 -13.36 -11.29
CA PRO A 94 3.32 -12.69 -11.00
C PRO A 94 3.16 -11.41 -10.18
N ALA A 95 2.13 -10.61 -10.45
CA ALA A 95 1.82 -9.43 -9.65
C ALA A 95 1.54 -9.80 -8.18
N ARG A 96 0.73 -10.84 -7.96
CA ARG A 96 0.45 -11.36 -6.62
C ARG A 96 1.72 -11.86 -5.94
N THR A 97 2.53 -12.68 -6.59
CA THR A 97 3.78 -13.18 -5.99
C THR A 97 4.75 -12.06 -5.63
N ARG A 98 4.80 -11.00 -6.44
CA ARG A 98 5.74 -9.88 -6.24
C ARG A 98 5.32 -8.94 -5.11
N TRP A 99 4.03 -8.64 -4.99
CA TRP A 99 3.53 -7.58 -4.11
C TRP A 99 2.55 -8.05 -3.03
N SER A 100 2.26 -9.35 -2.96
CA SER A 100 1.55 -9.90 -1.81
C SER A 100 2.44 -9.77 -0.59
N THR A 101 1.92 -9.10 0.43
CA THR A 101 2.57 -8.93 1.73
C THR A 101 2.57 -10.22 2.57
N ASP A 102 2.25 -11.39 2.01
CA ASP A 102 2.31 -12.70 2.66
C ASP A 102 3.76 -13.19 2.87
N GLN A 103 4.66 -12.32 3.32
CA GLN A 103 5.73 -12.78 4.19
C GLN A 103 5.12 -12.93 5.58
N PRO A 104 5.29 -14.09 6.26
CA PRO A 104 4.80 -14.24 7.62
C PRO A 104 5.51 -13.21 8.49
N VAL A 105 4.75 -12.24 9.01
CA VAL A 105 5.16 -11.47 10.17
C VAL A 105 5.20 -12.44 11.35
N GLU A 106 6.33 -13.14 11.48
CA GLU A 106 6.64 -13.89 12.68
C GLU A 106 6.76 -12.88 13.83
N GLY A 107 5.83 -12.97 14.78
CA GLY A 107 5.92 -12.26 16.05
C GLY A 107 5.01 -11.05 16.21
N THR A 108 3.71 -11.28 16.39
CA THR A 108 3.02 -10.84 17.62
C THR A 108 1.87 -11.81 17.87
N SER A 109 2.20 -12.90 18.57
CA SER A 109 1.20 -13.74 19.23
C SER A 109 0.37 -12.84 20.14
N ASP A 110 -0.88 -12.67 19.77
CA ASP A 110 -1.88 -11.85 20.45
C ASP A 110 -2.23 -12.49 21.82
N ASN A 111 -1.35 -12.27 22.80
CA ASN A 111 -1.47 -12.80 24.17
C ASN A 111 -2.44 -11.96 25.03
N ARG A 112 -3.57 -11.51 24.46
CA ARG A 112 -4.62 -10.79 25.19
C ARG A 112 -5.94 -11.54 25.33
N SER A 113 -6.08 -12.72 24.73
CA SER A 113 -7.38 -13.40 24.67
C SER A 113 -7.63 -14.42 25.79
N ARG A 114 -6.77 -14.55 26.81
CA ARG A 114 -6.94 -15.56 27.88
C ARG A 114 -7.25 -15.05 29.29
N ARG A 115 -7.49 -13.75 29.50
CA ARG A 115 -7.67 -13.18 30.86
C ARG A 115 -9.09 -12.68 31.21
N ARG A 116 -10.14 -13.18 30.54
CA ARG A 116 -11.54 -12.78 30.80
C ARG A 116 -12.53 -13.95 30.93
N ARG A 117 -12.13 -15.09 31.46
CA ARG A 117 -13.09 -16.17 31.78
C ARG A 117 -12.58 -17.08 32.91
N SER A 118 -12.59 -16.59 34.14
CA SER A 118 -12.56 -17.47 35.34
C SER A 118 -12.99 -16.75 36.64
N VAL A 119 -13.85 -15.74 36.57
CA VAL A 119 -14.40 -15.10 37.78
C VAL A 119 -15.90 -14.95 37.57
N ASP A 120 -16.63 -16.06 37.61
CA ASP A 120 -18.09 -16.04 37.80
C ASP A 120 -18.69 -17.42 38.20
N ASP A 121 -17.88 -18.35 38.74
CA ASP A 121 -18.37 -19.67 39.20
C ASP A 121 -18.22 -19.89 40.72
N GLN A 122 -18.03 -18.83 41.50
CA GLN A 122 -17.91 -18.94 42.97
C GLN A 122 -19.03 -18.25 43.77
N GLN A 123 -20.18 -17.95 43.15
CA GLN A 123 -21.33 -17.34 43.86
C GLN A 123 -22.67 -18.09 43.75
N MET A 124 -22.70 -19.39 43.45
CA MET A 124 -23.92 -20.18 43.66
C MET A 124 -23.63 -21.59 44.17
N SER A 125 -23.30 -21.70 45.45
CA SER A 125 -23.60 -22.85 46.29
C SER A 125 -23.10 -22.56 47.69
N MET A 126 -23.99 -22.09 48.57
CA MET A 126 -24.08 -22.50 49.98
C MET A 126 -24.96 -21.53 50.80
N TRP A 127 -26.15 -22.03 51.14
CA TRP A 127 -27.07 -21.62 52.22
C TRP A 127 -27.84 -20.30 52.09
#